data_AF-R7U4X5-F1
#
_entry.id   AF-R7U4X5-F1
#
_cell.length_a   1.000
_cell.length_b   1.000
_cell.length_c   1.000
_cell.angle_alpha   90.00
_cell.angle_beta   90.00
_cell.angle_gamma   90.00
#
_symmetry.space_group_name_H-M   'P 1'
#
loop_
_entity.id
_entity.type
_entity.pdbx_description
1 polymer ?
#
loop_
_entity_poly.entity_id
_entity_poly.type
_entity_poly.pdbx_seq_one_letter_code
_entity_poly.pdbx_strand_id
1 'polypeptide(L)'
;MLILTPTSQLADCMEIQVIGLLGPVLGFEWLLSSFQVSLISATVFLGTSIGAPMFGYIGDKYGRKTVLMLGAALTCFYGLLSAFSSHFIWILILRSLVGVGVAAQSQAVSYFSEFLPAKSRGRGVAFLAIAYSLGAILEACLAVLILDPYGWQLWLMVSALPMLVFLFFMSFFPESPRFLNTSGFNSKAMLTLRMVADENSTHLPKGMLKRDKKVNVLIYYLITFQILP
;
A
#
# COMPACT_ATOMS: atom_id res chain seq x y z
N MET A 1 7.42 12.98 3.72
CA MET A 1 6.33 12.02 3.31
C MET A 1 6.36 11.57 1.84
N LEU A 2 6.82 12.41 0.91
CA LEU A 2 6.71 12.19 -0.54
C LEU A 2 7.38 10.92 -1.09
N ILE A 3 8.37 10.37 -0.39
CA ILE A 3 9.13 9.18 -0.84
C ILE A 3 8.45 7.87 -0.41
N LEU A 4 7.67 7.88 0.68
CA LEU A 4 7.16 6.65 1.27
C LEU A 4 5.98 6.04 0.49
N THR A 5 5.04 6.85 0.01
CA THR A 5 3.92 6.33 -0.78
C THR A 5 4.35 5.71 -2.12
N PRO A 6 5.34 6.26 -2.84
CA PRO A 6 5.97 5.58 -3.97
C PRO A 6 6.51 4.18 -3.61
N THR A 7 7.16 4.03 -2.44
CA THR A 7 7.65 2.69 -2.02
C THR A 7 6.52 1.71 -1.75
N SER A 8 5.36 2.18 -1.27
CA SER A 8 4.19 1.32 -1.08
C SER A 8 3.62 0.85 -2.42
N GLN A 9 3.54 1.74 -3.42
CA GLN A 9 3.07 1.40 -4.76
C GLN A 9 4.03 0.47 -5.50
N LEU A 10 5.32 0.67 -5.31
CA LEU A 10 6.36 -0.23 -5.83
C LEU A 10 6.21 -1.63 -5.22
N ALA A 11 6.12 -1.73 -3.89
CA ALA A 11 5.99 -3.01 -3.20
C ALA A 11 4.66 -3.73 -3.51
N ASP A 12 3.56 -2.98 -3.64
CA ASP A 12 2.26 -3.51 -4.03
C ASP A 12 2.30 -4.09 -5.46
N CYS A 13 2.94 -3.39 -6.39
CA CYS A 13 3.09 -3.87 -7.76
C CYS A 13 3.94 -5.14 -7.83
N MET A 14 5.05 -5.19 -7.07
CA MET A 14 5.88 -6.40 -6.99
C MET A 14 5.04 -7.60 -6.55
N GLU A 15 4.21 -7.44 -5.52
CA GLU A 15 3.36 -8.55 -5.06
C GLU A 15 2.28 -8.92 -6.08
N ILE A 16 1.72 -7.96 -6.83
CA ILE A 16 0.78 -8.26 -7.91
C ILE A 16 1.46 -9.08 -9.03
N GLN A 17 2.73 -8.80 -9.33
CA GLN A 17 3.49 -9.57 -10.31
C GLN A 17 3.78 -11.00 -9.84
N VAL A 18 4.01 -11.21 -8.54
CA VAL A 18 4.13 -12.55 -7.96
C VAL A 18 2.88 -13.41 -8.26
N ILE A 19 1.68 -12.83 -8.19
CA ILE A 19 0.41 -13.53 -8.50
C ILE A 19 0.41 -14.11 -9.91
N GLY A 20 1.00 -13.39 -10.87
CA GLY A 20 1.06 -13.81 -12.28
C GLY A 20 2.15 -14.85 -12.55
N LEU A 21 3.27 -14.79 -11.83
CA LEU A 21 4.44 -15.64 -12.08
C LEU A 21 4.45 -16.94 -11.25
N LEU A 22 3.89 -16.90 -10.04
CA LEU A 22 3.97 -18.02 -9.09
C LEU A 22 3.25 -19.28 -9.59
N GLY A 23 2.08 -19.12 -10.23
CA GLY A 23 1.29 -20.24 -10.74
C GLY A 23 2.07 -21.12 -11.72
N PRO A 24 2.60 -20.56 -12.83
CA PRO A 24 3.44 -21.30 -13.77
C PRO A 24 4.68 -21.94 -13.14
N VAL A 25 5.36 -21.24 -12.23
CA VAL A 25 6.57 -21.74 -11.53
C VAL A 25 6.24 -22.99 -10.72
N LEU A 26 5.22 -22.93 -9.87
CA LEU A 26 4.78 -24.09 -9.08
C LEU A 26 4.16 -25.18 -9.95
N GLY A 27 3.53 -24.81 -11.07
CA GLY A 27 2.98 -25.75 -12.03
C GLY A 27 4.04 -26.68 -12.61
N PHE A 28 5.21 -26.12 -12.95
CA PHE A 28 6.34 -26.91 -13.43
C PHE A 28 6.96 -27.78 -12.33
N GLU A 29 7.18 -27.23 -11.14
CA GLU A 29 7.87 -27.92 -10.05
C GLU A 29 7.02 -29.03 -9.40
N TRP A 30 5.72 -28.79 -9.21
CA TRP A 30 4.82 -29.73 -8.53
C TRP A 30 3.91 -30.50 -9.50
N LEU A 31 4.16 -30.39 -10.81
CA LEU A 31 3.39 -31.06 -11.87
C LEU A 31 1.88 -30.80 -11.75
N LEU A 32 1.51 -29.54 -11.49
CA LEU A 32 0.11 -29.15 -11.29
C LEU A 32 -0.66 -29.12 -12.61
N SER A 33 -1.96 -29.40 -12.53
CA SER A 33 -2.88 -29.20 -13.65
C SER A 33 -3.09 -27.71 -13.96
N SER A 34 -3.46 -27.38 -15.20
CA SER A 34 -3.77 -26.00 -15.61
C SER A 34 -4.87 -25.35 -14.76
N PHE A 35 -5.82 -26.16 -14.27
CA PHE A 35 -6.86 -25.71 -13.34
C PHE A 35 -6.26 -25.27 -11.99
N GLN A 36 -5.36 -26.07 -11.42
CA GLN A 36 -4.69 -25.74 -10.16
C GLN A 36 -3.80 -24.49 -10.28
N VAL A 37 -3.07 -24.35 -11.39
CA VAL A 37 -2.28 -23.14 -11.67
C VAL A 37 -3.17 -21.90 -11.69
N SER A 38 -4.30 -21.97 -12.40
CA SER A 38 -5.26 -20.85 -12.47
C SER A 38 -5.89 -20.54 -11.10
N LEU A 39 -6.09 -21.57 -10.28
CA LEU A 39 -6.68 -21.44 -8.96
C LEU A 39 -5.79 -20.62 -8.00
N ILE A 40 -4.46 -20.70 -8.14
CA ILE A 40 -3.52 -19.90 -7.35
C ILE A 40 -3.82 -18.42 -7.53
N SER A 41 -3.85 -17.91 -8.76
CA SER A 41 -4.13 -16.49 -9.01
C SER A 41 -5.58 -16.12 -8.70
N ALA A 42 -6.54 -17.00 -9.00
CA ALA A 42 -7.97 -16.76 -8.73
C ALA A 42 -8.26 -16.56 -7.24
N THR A 43 -7.64 -17.35 -6.36
CA THR A 43 -7.82 -17.20 -4.91
C THR A 43 -7.30 -15.87 -4.38
N VAL A 44 -6.26 -15.30 -4.99
CA VAL A 44 -5.78 -13.95 -4.63
C VAL A 44 -6.81 -12.90 -5.01
N PHE A 45 -7.34 -12.94 -6.24
CA PHE A 45 -8.40 -12.00 -6.66
C PHE A 45 -9.68 -12.13 -5.84
N LEU A 46 -10.05 -13.34 -5.43
CA LEU A 46 -11.14 -13.55 -4.47
C LEU A 46 -10.84 -12.88 -3.12
N GLY A 47 -9.64 -13.08 -2.59
CA GLY A 47 -9.16 -12.40 -1.39
C GLY A 47 -9.24 -10.88 -1.52
N THR A 48 -8.76 -10.33 -2.63
CA THR A 48 -8.81 -8.88 -2.91
C THR A 48 -10.24 -8.37 -2.97
N SER A 49 -11.13 -9.12 -3.62
CA SER A 49 -12.56 -8.76 -3.75
C SER A 49 -13.27 -8.70 -2.40
N ILE A 50 -12.92 -9.59 -1.47
CA ILE A 50 -13.44 -9.60 -0.10
C ILE A 50 -12.79 -8.49 0.73
N GLY A 51 -11.48 -8.30 0.60
CA GLY A 51 -10.71 -7.31 1.36
C GLY A 51 -11.06 -5.87 1.02
N ALA A 52 -11.37 -5.56 -0.25
CA ALA A 52 -11.64 -4.20 -0.71
C ALA A 52 -12.75 -3.47 0.08
N PRO A 53 -13.98 -4.00 0.22
CA PRO A 53 -15.01 -3.34 1.02
C PRO A 53 -14.67 -3.30 2.51
N MET A 54 -14.00 -4.34 3.04
CA MET A 54 -13.58 -4.38 4.45
C MET A 54 -12.62 -3.24 4.77
N PHE A 55 -11.56 -3.09 3.98
CA PHE A 55 -10.56 -2.04 4.18
C PHE A 55 -11.06 -0.65 3.78
N GLY A 56 -12.02 -0.55 2.86
CA GLY A 56 -12.73 0.70 2.62
C GLY A 56 -13.46 1.20 3.88
N TYR A 57 -14.27 0.33 4.50
CA TYR A 57 -14.97 0.66 5.75
C TYR A 57 -14.01 0.96 6.91
N ILE A 58 -12.96 0.14 7.09
CA ILE A 58 -11.96 0.36 8.14
C ILE A 58 -11.21 1.67 7.91
N GLY A 59 -10.90 2.03 6.65
CA GLY A 59 -10.19 3.25 6.30
C GLY A 59 -10.96 4.51 6.64
N ASP A 60 -12.27 4.50 6.38
CA ASP A 60 -13.16 5.61 6.72
C ASP A 60 -13.35 5.76 8.24
N LYS A 61 -13.35 4.65 8.99
CA LYS A 61 -13.58 4.66 10.44
C LYS A 61 -12.33 4.88 11.30
N TYR A 62 -11.23 4.23 10.94
CA TYR A 62 -10.01 4.16 11.76
C TYR A 62 -8.80 4.85 11.12
N GLY A 63 -8.94 5.37 9.91
CA GLY A 63 -7.91 6.13 9.22
C GLY A 63 -7.16 5.32 8.18
N ARG A 64 -6.60 6.03 7.22
CA ARG A 64 -5.97 5.46 6.03
C ARG A 64 -4.59 4.89 6.33
N LYS A 65 -3.80 5.52 7.21
CA LYS A 65 -2.52 4.96 7.66
C LYS A 65 -2.73 3.60 8.33
N THR A 66 -3.74 3.49 9.20
CA THR A 66 -4.07 2.23 9.89
C THR A 66 -4.32 1.10 8.89
N VAL A 67 -5.11 1.36 7.85
CA VAL A 67 -5.37 0.38 6.78
C VAL A 67 -4.11 0.01 6.01
N LEU A 68 -3.28 1.00 5.62
CA LEU A 68 -2.04 0.73 4.90
C LEU A 68 -1.06 -0.12 5.69
N MET A 69 -0.93 0.13 7.00
CA MET A 69 -0.09 -0.68 7.88
C MET A 69 -0.63 -2.09 8.07
N LEU A 70 -1.94 -2.25 8.30
CA LEU A 70 -2.56 -3.57 8.43
C LEU A 70 -2.41 -4.37 7.13
N GLY A 71 -2.68 -3.74 5.99
CA GLY A 71 -2.50 -4.32 4.67
C GLY A 71 -1.07 -4.81 4.44
N ALA A 72 -0.10 -3.91 4.65
CA ALA A 72 1.32 -4.23 4.47
C ALA A 72 1.78 -5.34 5.41
N ALA A 73 1.31 -5.35 6.66
CA ALA A 73 1.62 -6.41 7.62
C ALA A 73 1.05 -7.76 7.17
N LEU A 74 -0.21 -7.82 6.73
CA LEU A 74 -0.84 -9.04 6.25
C LEU A 74 -0.16 -9.56 4.97
N THR A 75 0.06 -8.67 3.99
CA THR A 75 0.75 -9.00 2.74
C THR A 75 2.16 -9.51 3.01
N CYS A 76 2.94 -8.81 3.84
CA CYS A 76 4.30 -9.24 4.16
C CYS A 76 4.33 -10.56 4.94
N PHE A 77 3.48 -10.71 5.96
CA PHE A 77 3.47 -11.89 6.82
C PHE A 77 3.05 -13.15 6.05
N TYR A 78 1.90 -13.11 5.36
CA TYR A 78 1.44 -14.24 4.56
C TYR A 78 2.27 -14.41 3.28
N GLY A 79 2.82 -13.31 2.76
CA GLY A 79 3.86 -13.23 1.72
C GLY A 79 5.00 -14.19 2.00
N LEU A 80 5.72 -13.90 3.09
CA LEU A 80 6.83 -14.67 3.63
C LEU A 80 6.42 -16.09 4.02
N LEU A 81 5.25 -16.25 4.67
CA LEU A 81 4.82 -17.57 5.13
C LEU A 81 4.58 -18.56 3.98
N SER A 82 4.19 -18.08 2.80
CA SER A 82 4.07 -18.97 1.63
C SER A 82 5.41 -19.49 1.12
N ALA A 83 6.52 -18.79 1.35
CA ALA A 83 7.84 -19.31 0.98
C ALA A 83 8.20 -20.59 1.75
N PHE A 84 7.58 -20.83 2.91
CA PHE A 84 7.78 -22.03 3.72
C PHE A 84 6.74 -23.12 3.46
N SER A 85 5.80 -22.89 2.55
CA SER A 85 4.72 -23.84 2.31
C SER A 85 5.20 -25.04 1.49
N SER A 86 4.79 -26.24 1.89
CA SER A 86 5.17 -27.50 1.22
C SER A 86 4.00 -28.18 0.51
N HIS A 87 2.79 -27.61 0.60
CA HIS A 87 1.59 -28.20 0.00
C HIS A 87 0.76 -27.14 -0.73
N PHE A 88 0.17 -27.58 -1.84
CA PHE A 88 -0.68 -26.77 -2.71
C PHE A 88 -1.83 -26.07 -1.96
N ILE A 89 -2.51 -26.77 -1.05
CA ILE A 89 -3.63 -26.20 -0.28
C ILE A 89 -3.15 -25.05 0.62
N TRP A 90 -1.96 -25.18 1.23
CA TRP A 90 -1.39 -24.11 2.04
C TRP A 90 -1.04 -22.89 1.20
N ILE A 91 -0.50 -23.06 -0.01
CA ILE A 91 -0.30 -21.96 -0.95
C ILE A 91 -1.62 -21.25 -1.22
N LEU A 92 -2.70 -21.96 -1.55
CA LEU A 92 -3.99 -21.34 -1.84
C LEU A 92 -4.52 -20.49 -0.68
N ILE A 93 -4.49 -21.05 0.54
CA ILE A 93 -4.96 -20.33 1.73
C ILE A 93 -4.11 -19.09 1.98
N LEU A 94 -2.79 -19.23 1.99
CA LEU A 94 -1.88 -18.11 2.27
C LEU A 94 -1.95 -17.02 1.18
N ARG A 95 -2.05 -17.41 -0.10
CA ARG A 95 -2.21 -16.48 -1.22
C ARG A 95 -3.55 -15.76 -1.20
N SER A 96 -4.63 -16.45 -0.79
CA SER A 96 -5.91 -15.78 -0.58
C SER A 96 -5.83 -14.69 0.51
N LEU A 97 -5.09 -14.95 1.58
CA LEU A 97 -4.87 -13.98 2.67
C LEU A 97 -3.94 -12.82 2.25
N VAL A 98 -2.96 -13.08 1.38
CA VAL A 98 -2.18 -12.03 0.72
C VAL A 98 -3.11 -11.12 -0.11
N GLY A 99 -4.03 -11.69 -0.88
CA GLY A 99 -5.00 -10.90 -1.67
C GLY A 99 -5.84 -9.95 -0.82
N VAL A 100 -6.26 -10.41 0.38
CA VAL A 100 -6.92 -9.53 1.36
C VAL A 100 -6.02 -8.36 1.73
N GLY A 101 -4.74 -8.60 2.05
CA GLY A 101 -3.76 -7.56 2.38
C GLY A 101 -3.49 -6.57 1.23
N VAL A 102 -3.38 -7.07 -0.01
CA VAL A 102 -3.20 -6.25 -1.22
C VAL A 102 -4.35 -5.27 -1.40
N ALA A 103 -5.59 -5.66 -1.11
CA ALA A 103 -6.75 -4.77 -1.23
C ALA A 103 -6.62 -3.48 -0.39
N ALA A 104 -5.93 -3.53 0.74
CA ALA A 104 -5.70 -2.36 1.60
C ALA A 104 -4.77 -1.31 0.97
N GLN A 105 -3.86 -1.72 0.07
CA GLN A 105 -2.92 -0.80 -0.59
C GLN A 105 -3.60 0.15 -1.58
N SER A 106 -4.83 -0.16 -2.01
CA SER A 106 -5.66 0.77 -2.80
C SER A 106 -5.88 2.13 -2.11
N GLN A 107 -5.77 2.18 -0.79
CA GLN A 107 -5.90 3.42 -0.01
C GLN A 107 -4.65 4.33 -0.08
N ALA A 108 -3.54 3.88 -0.68
CA ALA A 108 -2.27 4.62 -0.70
C ALA A 108 -2.37 5.90 -1.52
N VAL A 109 -2.99 5.84 -2.71
CA VAL A 109 -3.22 7.02 -3.56
C VAL A 109 -4.08 8.04 -2.84
N SER A 110 -5.13 7.55 -2.19
CA SER A 110 -6.03 8.32 -1.34
C SER A 110 -5.27 9.02 -0.21
N TYR A 111 -4.48 8.29 0.58
CA TYR A 111 -3.63 8.83 1.65
C TYR A 111 -2.68 9.92 1.12
N PHE A 112 -1.96 9.63 0.04
CA PHE A 112 -1.01 10.56 -0.57
C PHE A 112 -1.64 11.83 -1.11
N SER A 113 -2.81 11.72 -1.73
CA SER A 113 -3.53 12.87 -2.30
C SER A 113 -3.98 13.91 -1.28
N GLU A 114 -4.06 13.53 0.01
CA GLU A 114 -4.42 14.42 1.13
C GLU A 114 -3.25 15.29 1.59
N PHE A 115 -2.01 14.89 1.26
CA PHE A 115 -0.80 15.66 1.54
C PHE A 115 -0.35 16.50 0.34
N LEU A 116 -1.09 16.49 -0.77
CA LEU A 116 -0.75 17.24 -1.98
C LEU A 116 -1.72 18.40 -2.25
N PRO A 117 -1.23 19.56 -2.72
CA PRO A 117 -2.09 20.64 -3.17
C PRO A 117 -2.78 20.25 -4.48
N ALA A 118 -3.97 20.79 -4.73
CA ALA A 118 -4.80 20.35 -5.86
C ALA A 118 -4.10 20.51 -7.23
N LYS A 119 -3.24 21.53 -7.37
CA LYS A 119 -2.51 21.82 -8.61
C LYS A 119 -1.43 20.78 -8.96
N SER A 120 -0.79 20.17 -7.96
CA SER A 120 0.27 19.17 -8.18
C SER A 120 -0.19 17.73 -7.95
N ARG A 121 -1.44 17.52 -7.50
CA ARG A 121 -2.02 16.19 -7.29
C ARG A 121 -1.89 15.29 -8.51
N GLY A 122 -2.15 15.81 -9.72
CA GLY A 122 -1.96 15.05 -10.95
C GLY A 122 -0.52 14.56 -11.16
N ARG A 123 0.47 15.42 -10.92
CA ARG A 123 1.91 15.07 -10.99
C ARG A 123 2.28 14.04 -9.94
N GLY A 124 1.77 14.18 -8.71
CA GLY A 124 1.99 13.21 -7.65
C GLY A 124 1.43 11.83 -7.97
N VAL A 125 0.19 11.75 -8.47
CA VAL A 125 -0.42 10.47 -8.88
C VAL A 125 0.34 9.85 -10.05
N ALA A 126 0.82 10.65 -11.01
CA ALA A 126 1.68 10.16 -12.08
C ALA A 126 3.00 9.58 -11.53
N PHE A 127 3.61 10.20 -10.52
CA PHE A 127 4.81 9.67 -9.87
C PHE A 127 4.55 8.33 -9.16
N LEU A 128 3.39 8.17 -8.51
CA LEU A 128 2.98 6.89 -7.95
C LEU A 128 2.83 5.81 -9.04
N ALA A 129 2.26 6.15 -10.19
CA ALA A 129 2.13 5.22 -11.32
C ALA A 129 3.50 4.80 -11.88
N ILE A 130 4.47 5.73 -11.96
CA ILE A 130 5.86 5.40 -12.34
C ILE A 130 6.47 4.42 -11.34
N ALA A 131 6.31 4.68 -10.03
CA ALA A 131 6.81 3.78 -8.99
C ALA A 131 6.18 2.38 -9.06
N TYR A 132 4.88 2.32 -9.37
CA TYR A 132 4.17 1.07 -9.64
C TYR A 132 4.80 0.32 -10.83
N SER A 133 4.99 0.97 -11.98
CA SER A 133 5.65 0.35 -13.14
C SER A 133 7.09 -0.10 -12.86
N LEU A 134 7.84 0.65 -12.06
CA LEU A 134 9.18 0.25 -11.62
C LEU A 134 9.14 -1.02 -10.76
N GLY A 135 8.14 -1.16 -9.89
CA GLY A 135 7.91 -2.39 -9.13
C GLY A 135 7.73 -3.60 -10.04
N ALA A 136 6.97 -3.46 -11.13
CA ALA A 136 6.79 -4.56 -12.08
C ALA A 136 8.11 -5.02 -12.73
N ILE A 137 8.96 -4.06 -13.12
CA ILE A 137 10.27 -4.33 -13.72
C ILE A 137 11.19 -5.00 -12.70
N LEU A 138 11.23 -4.47 -11.47
CA LEU A 138 12.05 -5.02 -10.40
C LEU A 138 11.67 -6.47 -10.09
N GLU A 139 10.36 -6.77 -10.01
CA GLU A 139 9.91 -8.14 -9.74
C GLU A 139 10.28 -9.10 -10.87
N ALA A 140 10.11 -8.68 -12.13
CA ALA A 140 10.52 -9.50 -13.27
C ALA A 140 12.04 -9.77 -13.28
N CYS A 141 12.85 -8.76 -12.95
CA CYS A 141 14.30 -8.92 -12.80
C CYS A 141 14.65 -9.89 -11.65
N LEU A 142 13.99 -9.77 -10.50
CA LEU A 142 14.20 -10.67 -9.36
C LEU A 142 13.83 -12.11 -9.71
N ALA A 143 12.71 -12.32 -10.40
CA ALA A 143 12.29 -13.64 -10.85
C ALA A 143 13.37 -14.30 -11.72
N VAL A 144 13.90 -13.61 -12.73
CA VAL A 144 14.96 -14.13 -13.60
C VAL A 144 16.26 -14.42 -12.84
N LEU A 145 16.63 -13.57 -11.89
CA LEU A 145 17.89 -13.71 -11.15
C LEU A 145 17.84 -14.79 -10.06
N ILE A 146 16.66 -15.08 -9.50
CA ILE A 146 16.53 -15.90 -8.29
C ILE A 146 15.90 -17.27 -8.56
N LEU A 147 14.92 -17.37 -9.46
CA LEU A 147 14.16 -18.61 -9.67
C LEU A 147 15.07 -19.77 -10.08
N ASP A 148 15.94 -19.58 -11.08
CA ASP A 148 16.83 -20.62 -11.58
C ASP A 148 17.89 -21.07 -10.55
N PRO A 149 18.67 -20.16 -9.91
CA PRO A 149 19.74 -20.57 -9.00
C PRO A 149 19.29 -20.93 -7.58
N TYR A 150 18.18 -20.38 -7.08
CA TYR A 150 17.80 -20.48 -5.67
C TYR A 150 16.37 -20.96 -5.41
N GLY A 151 15.54 -21.07 -6.44
CA GLY A 151 14.16 -21.52 -6.34
C GLY A 151 13.17 -20.44 -5.91
N TRP A 152 11.89 -20.82 -5.95
CA TRP A 152 10.77 -19.91 -5.73
C TRP A 152 10.60 -19.49 -4.27
N GLN A 153 11.09 -20.28 -3.30
CA GLN A 153 11.01 -19.94 -1.88
C GLN A 153 11.84 -18.68 -1.59
N LEU A 154 13.10 -18.65 -2.04
CA LEU A 154 13.95 -17.48 -1.84
C LEU A 154 13.42 -16.27 -2.61
N TRP A 155 12.91 -16.49 -3.83
CA TRP A 155 12.28 -15.44 -4.62
C TRP A 155 11.13 -14.77 -3.85
N LEU A 156 10.17 -15.56 -3.32
CA LEU A 156 9.07 -15.03 -2.50
C LEU A 156 9.56 -14.28 -1.25
N MET A 157 10.63 -14.76 -0.59
CA MET A 157 11.19 -14.09 0.57
C MET A 157 11.77 -12.72 0.21
N VAL A 158 12.49 -12.62 -0.91
CA VAL A 158 13.09 -11.38 -1.38
C VAL A 158 12.03 -10.40 -1.88
N SER A 159 10.99 -10.88 -2.59
CA SER A 159 9.87 -10.05 -3.07
C SER A 159 9.05 -9.43 -1.93
N ALA A 160 9.04 -10.06 -0.74
CA ALA A 160 8.37 -9.50 0.44
C ALA A 160 9.17 -8.38 1.15
N LEU A 161 10.49 -8.25 0.89
CA LEU A 161 11.35 -7.27 1.59
C LEU A 161 10.93 -5.82 1.37
N PRO A 162 10.59 -5.34 0.16
CA PRO A 162 10.16 -3.96 -0.05
C PRO A 162 8.91 -3.60 0.77
N MET A 163 7.98 -4.56 0.92
CA MET A 163 6.78 -4.36 1.75
C MET A 163 7.14 -4.27 3.24
N LEU A 164 8.10 -5.07 3.71
CA LEU A 164 8.62 -5.00 5.07
C LEU A 164 9.28 -3.64 5.35
N VAL A 165 10.08 -3.15 4.40
CA VAL A 165 10.71 -1.82 4.47
C VAL A 165 9.65 -0.72 4.54
N PHE A 166 8.62 -0.78 3.69
CA PHE A 166 7.49 0.14 3.75
C PHE A 166 6.79 0.11 5.11
N LEU A 167 6.47 -1.08 5.64
CA LEU A 167 5.82 -1.24 6.93
C LEU A 167 6.62 -0.60 8.07
N PHE A 168 7.95 -0.83 8.08
CA PHE A 168 8.84 -0.26 9.07
C PHE A 168 8.83 1.27 9.03
N PHE A 169 9.03 1.86 7.84
CA PHE A 169 9.07 3.31 7.72
C PHE A 169 7.71 3.97 7.96
N MET A 170 6.60 3.36 7.53
CA MET A 170 5.24 3.88 7.73
C MET A 170 4.88 4.04 9.21
N SER A 171 5.47 3.24 10.10
CA SER A 171 5.23 3.34 11.54
C SER A 171 5.57 4.74 12.10
N PHE A 172 6.60 5.40 11.55
CA PHE A 172 7.08 6.73 11.97
C PHE A 172 6.26 7.90 11.46
N PHE A 173 5.43 7.72 10.42
CA PHE A 173 4.70 8.83 9.81
C PHE A 173 3.34 9.07 10.48
N PRO A 174 2.88 10.32 10.64
CA PRO A 174 1.58 10.60 11.22
C PRO A 174 0.41 10.20 10.31
N GLU A 175 -0.78 10.09 10.91
CA GLU A 175 -2.04 9.88 10.17
C GLU A 175 -2.43 11.15 9.40
N SER A 176 -3.27 10.99 8.37
CA SER A 176 -3.75 12.10 7.55
C SER A 176 -4.36 13.25 8.38
N PRO A 177 -3.94 14.52 8.15
CA PRO A 177 -4.52 15.70 8.77
C PRO A 177 -6.04 15.78 8.59
N ARG A 178 -6.52 15.38 7.42
CA ARG A 178 -7.95 15.40 7.08
C ARG A 178 -8.73 14.43 7.96
N PHE A 179 -8.25 13.20 8.07
CA PHE A 179 -8.87 12.18 8.93
C PHE A 179 -8.86 12.64 10.40
N LEU A 180 -7.73 13.15 10.90
CA LEU A 180 -7.61 13.61 12.28
C LEU A 180 -8.60 14.73 12.60
N ASN A 181 -8.84 15.66 11.67
CA ASN A 181 -9.82 16.73 11.83
C ASN A 181 -11.27 16.24 11.83
N THR A 182 -11.64 15.37 10.89
CA THR A 182 -13.00 14.83 10.82
C THR A 182 -13.32 13.99 12.06
N SER A 183 -12.33 13.25 12.55
CA SER A 183 -12.41 12.42 13.76
C SER A 183 -12.42 13.23 15.06
N GLY A 184 -12.19 14.55 15.02
CA GLY A 184 -12.23 15.45 16.18
C GLY A 184 -10.91 15.58 16.94
N PHE A 185 -9.81 15.00 16.42
CA PHE A 185 -8.47 15.11 16.98
C PHE A 185 -7.73 16.35 16.46
N ASN A 186 -8.31 17.54 16.63
CA ASN A 186 -7.81 18.80 16.08
C ASN A 186 -6.37 19.11 16.51
N SER A 187 -5.98 18.78 17.74
CA SER A 187 -4.62 18.98 18.24
C SER A 187 -3.59 18.15 17.47
N LYS A 188 -3.89 16.88 17.19
CA LYS A 188 -3.03 15.99 16.38
C LYS A 188 -3.01 16.45 14.92
N ALA A 189 -4.15 16.88 14.38
CA ALA A 189 -4.22 17.40 13.02
C ALA A 189 -3.32 18.64 12.84
N MET A 190 -3.31 19.55 13.82
CA MET A 190 -2.44 20.73 13.82
C MET A 190 -0.95 20.36 13.92
N LEU A 191 -0.60 19.35 14.72
CA LEU A 191 0.78 18.84 14.78
C LEU A 191 1.23 18.27 13.44
N THR A 192 0.42 17.44 12.80
CA THR A 192 0.74 16.92 11.46
C THR A 192 0.92 18.05 10.45
N LEU A 193 0.06 19.07 10.48
CA LEU A 193 0.18 20.23 9.60
C LEU A 193 1.45 21.05 9.85
N ARG A 194 1.87 21.20 11.12
CA ARG A 194 3.17 21.82 11.47
C ARG A 194 4.34 21.02 10.90
N MET A 195 4.34 19.70 11.10
CA MET A 195 5.40 18.84 10.57
C MET A 195 5.52 18.95 9.04
N VAL A 196 4.38 18.98 8.33
CA VAL A 196 4.37 19.16 6.87
C VAL A 196 4.83 20.57 6.48
N ALA A 197 4.55 21.60 7.28
CA ALA A 197 5.02 22.96 7.03
C ALA A 197 6.53 23.10 7.22
N ASP A 198 7.06 22.49 8.27
CA ASP A 198 8.50 22.44 8.51
C ASP A 198 9.22 21.65 7.40
N GLU A 199 8.67 20.51 6.95
CA GLU A 199 9.21 19.71 5.83
C GLU A 199 9.27 20.52 4.51
N ASN A 200 8.34 21.47 4.32
CA ASN A 200 8.24 22.29 3.10
C ASN A 200 8.80 23.71 3.27
N SER A 201 9.40 24.05 4.42
CA SER A 201 9.89 25.41 4.72
C SER A 201 8.82 26.51 4.55
N THR A 202 7.57 26.23 4.93
CA THR A 202 6.44 27.15 4.78
C THR A 202 5.80 27.49 6.13
N HIS A 203 4.96 28.53 6.15
CA HIS A 203 4.25 28.94 7.36
C HIS A 203 2.78 28.49 7.32
N LEU A 204 2.28 28.06 8.48
CA LEU A 204 0.86 27.82 8.66
C LEU A 204 0.06 29.12 8.53
N PRO A 205 -0.97 29.18 7.67
CA PRO A 205 -1.95 30.26 7.70
C PRO A 205 -2.50 30.50 9.09
N LYS A 206 -2.70 31.78 9.43
CA LYS A 206 -3.35 32.17 10.68
C LYS A 206 -4.83 31.76 10.63
N GLY A 207 -5.24 30.78 11.45
CA GLY A 207 -6.63 30.34 11.58
C GLY A 207 -6.81 29.14 12.52
N MET A 208 -8.02 28.97 13.07
CA MET A 208 -8.39 27.77 13.83
C MET A 208 -9.02 26.72 12.91
N LEU A 209 -8.63 25.45 13.09
CA LEU A 209 -9.27 24.31 12.44
C LEU A 209 -10.73 24.22 12.92
N LYS A 210 -11.69 24.60 12.07
CA LYS A 210 -13.12 24.41 12.35
C LYS A 210 -13.54 22.99 11.94
N ARG A 211 -14.18 22.30 12.89
CA ARG A 211 -14.85 21.01 12.65
C ARG A 211 -16.21 21.27 12.02
N ASP A 212 -16.27 21.34 10.70
CA ASP A 212 -17.55 21.59 10.02
C ASP A 212 -18.12 20.29 9.44
N LYS A 213 -19.32 19.90 9.89
CA LYS A 213 -20.04 18.70 9.42
C LYS A 213 -20.77 18.94 8.09
N LYS A 214 -20.90 20.20 7.63
CA LYS A 214 -21.66 20.56 6.43
C LYS A 214 -20.92 21.48 5.46
N VAL A 215 -19.90 22.22 5.88
CA VAL A 215 -19.17 23.14 5.00
C VAL A 215 -17.86 22.51 4.52
N ASN A 216 -17.87 22.16 3.24
CA ASN A 216 -16.79 21.62 2.43
C ASN A 216 -15.41 22.20 2.78
N VAL A 217 -14.45 21.32 3.06
CA VAL A 217 -13.16 21.13 2.35
C VAL A 217 -12.25 22.36 2.11
N LEU A 218 -12.80 23.53 1.80
CA LEU A 218 -12.17 24.80 1.43
C LEU A 218 -11.20 25.37 2.48
N ILE A 219 -11.55 25.34 3.78
CA ILE A 219 -10.67 25.91 4.84
C ILE A 219 -9.44 25.04 5.04
N TYR A 220 -9.59 23.71 4.98
CA TYR A 220 -8.45 22.79 4.99
C TYR A 220 -7.61 22.98 3.73
N TYR A 221 -8.25 23.08 2.56
CA TYR A 221 -7.56 23.30 1.29
C TYR A 221 -6.75 24.59 1.28
N LEU A 222 -7.27 25.70 1.81
CA LEU A 222 -6.52 26.96 1.91
C LEU A 222 -5.28 26.84 2.80
N ILE A 223 -5.38 26.06 3.89
CA ILE A 223 -4.26 25.80 4.80
C ILE A 223 -3.23 24.90 4.13
N THR A 224 -3.65 23.78 3.57
CA THR A 224 -2.79 22.85 2.82
C THR A 224 -2.14 23.52 1.60
N PHE A 225 -2.82 24.46 0.92
CA PHE A 225 -2.29 25.19 -0.25
C PHE A 225 -1.19 26.21 0.06
N GLN A 226 -1.18 26.81 1.26
CA GLN A 226 -0.11 27.76 1.62
C GLN A 226 1.16 27.07 2.10
N ILE A 227 1.05 25.79 2.46
CA ILE A 227 2.11 25.03 3.11
C ILE A 227 2.88 24.15 2.12
N LEU A 228 2.30 23.84 0.96
CA LEU A 228 2.90 22.96 -0.03
C LEU A 228 3.45 23.79 -1.22
N PRO A 229 4.62 23.42 -1.77
CA PRO A 229 5.26 24.12 -2.88
C PRO A 229 4.47 24.05 -4.19
#